data_AF-A0A7D4BHI8-F1
#
_entry.id   AF-A0A7D4BHI8-F1
#
_cell.length_a   1.000
_cell.length_b   1.000
_cell.length_c   1.000
_cell.angle_alpha   90.00
_cell.angle_beta   90.00
_cell.angle_gamma   90.00
#
_symmetry.space_group_name_H-M   'P 1'
#
loop_
_entity.id
_entity.type
_entity.pdbx_description
1 polymer ?
#
loop_
_entity_poly.entity_id
_entity_poly.type
_entity_poly.pdbx_seq_one_letter_code
_entity_poly.pdbx_strand_id
1 'polypeptide(L)' 'MLSTMQFGSITLVVQNGKVIQLEKNEKLRLR' A
#
# COMPACT_ATOMS: atom_id res chain seq x y z
N MET A 1 0.13 -1.30 24.52
CA MET A 1 -0.35 -0.45 23.40
C MET A 1 -0.12 -1.25 22.11
N LEU A 2 -1.11 -2.03 21.67
CA LEU A 2 -1.02 -2.95 20.51
C LEU A 2 -1.74 -2.38 19.27
N SER A 3 -1.86 -1.06 19.17
CA SER A 3 -2.99 -0.43 18.47
C SER A 3 -2.77 -0.09 16.99
N THR A 4 -1.70 -0.52 16.33
CA THR A 4 -1.49 -0.18 14.90
C THR A 4 -0.83 -1.33 14.15
N MET A 5 -1.53 -2.45 14.00
CA MET A 5 -1.13 -3.47 13.03
C MET A 5 -1.50 -2.98 11.62
N GLN A 6 -0.49 -2.55 10.84
CA GLN A 6 -0.69 -2.15 9.44
C GLN A 6 -0.63 -3.40 8.54
N PHE A 7 -1.70 -3.65 7.79
CA PHE A 7 -1.89 -4.87 6.98
C PHE A 7 -1.29 -4.77 5.56
N GLY A 8 -0.78 -3.60 5.21
CA GLY A 8 -0.17 -3.31 3.93
C GLY A 8 -0.17 -1.80 3.66
N SER A 9 0.51 -1.39 2.60
CA SER A 9 0.54 -0.02 2.10
C SER A 9 0.25 0.01 0.61
N ILE A 10 -0.38 1.10 0.15
CA ILE A 10 -0.59 1.38 -1.26
C ILE A 10 0.04 2.72 -1.55
N THR A 11 0.95 2.74 -2.53
CA THR A 11 1.58 3.95 -3.04
C THR A 11 0.96 4.27 -4.39
N LEU A 12 0.41 5.49 -4.52
CA LEU A 12 -0.14 6.01 -5.75
C LEU A 12 0.73 7.18 -6.23
N VAL A 13 1.21 7.10 -7.46
CA VAL A 13 1.92 8.22 -8.10
C VAL A 13 0.96 8.87 -9.08
N VAL A 14 0.66 10.15 -8.84
CA VAL A 14 -0.23 10.96 -9.68
C VAL A 14 0.59 12.08 -10.33
N GLN A 15 0.47 12.20 -11.65
CA GLN A 15 1.09 13.29 -12.43
C GLN A 15 0.08 13.85 -13.42
N ASN A 16 0.01 15.18 -13.55
CA ASN A 16 -0.92 15.88 -14.44
C ASN A 16 -2.39 15.43 -14.27
N GLY A 17 -2.80 15.14 -13.03
CA GLY A 17 -4.16 14.67 -12.73
C GLY A 17 -4.46 13.23 -13.15
N LYS A 18 -3.47 12.47 -13.63
CA LYS A 18 -3.59 11.05 -14.01
C LYS A 18 -2.75 10.18 -13.08
N VAL A 19 -3.29 9.02 -12.71
CA VAL A 19 -2.53 7.99 -11.98
C VAL A 19 -1.60 7.32 -12.97
N ILE A 20 -0.30 7.33 -12.67
CA ILE A 20 0.72 6.74 -13.55
C ILE A 20 1.37 5.49 -12.96
N GLN A 21 1.29 5.30 -11.64
CA GLN A 21 1.83 4.14 -10.96
C GLN A 21 1.01 3.81 -9.72
N LEU A 22 0.85 2.50 -9.50
CA LEU A 22 0.25 1.93 -8.30
C LEU A 22 1.17 0.83 -7.81
N GLU A 23 1.58 0.91 -6.55
CA GLU A 23 2.36 -0.12 -5.89
C GLU A 23 1.62 -0.59 -4.63
N LYS A 24 1.44 -1.90 -4.51
CA LYS A 24 0.70 -2.52 -3.40
C LYS A 24 1.65 -3.42 -2.62
N ASN A 25 1.93 -3.07 -1.38
CA ASN A 25 2.70 -3.90 -0.46
C ASN A 25 1.73 -4.54 0.53
N GLU A 26 1.44 -5.83 0.37
CA GLU A 26 0.58 -6.59 1.29
C GLU A 26 1.40 -7.55 2.13
N LYS A 27 0.97 -7.75 3.37
CA LYS A 27 1.56 -8.78 4.22
C LYS A 27 1.00 -10.16 3.82
N LEU A 28 1.66 -10.83 2.86
CA LEU A 28 1.35 -12.21 2.51
C LEU A 28 1.86 -13.16 3.60
N ARG A 29 0.96 -13.89 4.27
CA ARG A 29 1.30 -14.86 5.29
C ARG A 29 1.09 -16.26 4.74
N LEU A 30 2.16 -16.85 4.20
CA LEU A 30 2.19 -18.25 3.78
C LEU A 30 2.17 -19.12 5.05
N ARG A 31 1.33 -20.16 5.06
CA ARG A 31 1.23 -21.15 6.14
C ARG A 31 2.08 -22.37 5.83
#